data_AF-A0A0N4ZHC1-F1
#
_entry.id   AF-A0A0N4ZHC1-F1
#
_cell.length_a   1.000
_cell.length_b   1.000
_cell.length_c   1.000
_cell.angle_alpha   90.00
_cell.angle_beta   90.00
_cell.angle_gamma   90.00
#
_symmetry.space_group_name_H-M   'P 1'
#
loop_
_entity.id
_entity.type
_entity.pdbx_description
1 polymer ?
#
loop_
_entity_poly.entity_id
_entity_poly.type
_entity_poly.pdbx_seq_one_letter_code
_entity_poly.pdbx_strand_id
1 'polypeptide(L)'
;MYKIILFILLLVNTSLCRVILSSDCNGKSSTVGFQGTFKCNGQLHTPYRITLVTRSEAGVEDETIGKNIQPTSLGQYDFKTTFIAPSNFYLTITVEHRCNILQHRSGIPYVFSIPIPNNYIYCNGNSGSSYNFGTKELNGGYYRPRASHMGPFGK
;
A
#
# COMPACT_ATOMS: atom_id res chain seq x y z
N MET A 1 -2.26 -41.80 17.10
CA MET A 1 -1.29 -41.25 16.11
C MET A 1 -1.91 -40.22 15.14
N TYR A 2 -3.23 -40.22 14.88
CA TYR A 2 -3.90 -39.23 14.02
C TYR A 2 -3.89 -37.77 14.52
N LYS A 3 -3.80 -37.55 15.84
CA LYS A 3 -3.80 -36.19 16.42
C LYS A 3 -2.53 -35.39 16.13
N ILE A 4 -1.39 -36.04 15.89
CA ILE A 4 -0.11 -35.36 15.60
C ILE A 4 -0.09 -34.86 14.14
N ILE A 5 -0.64 -35.66 13.22
CA ILE A 5 -0.71 -35.32 11.78
C ILE A 5 -1.61 -34.09 11.55
N LEU A 6 -2.71 -33.97 12.29
CA LEU A 6 -3.61 -32.82 12.20
C LEU A 6 -2.95 -31.50 12.65
N PHE A 7 -2.06 -31.57 13.64
CA PHE A 7 -1.35 -30.40 14.16
C PHE A 7 -0.29 -29.87 13.20
N ILE A 8 0.40 -30.78 12.48
CA ILE A 8 1.36 -30.42 11.43
C ILE A 8 0.65 -29.75 10.25
N LEU A 9 -0.52 -30.26 9.82
CA LEU A 9 -1.32 -29.65 8.74
C LEU A 9 -1.87 -28.24 9.08
N LEU A 10 -2.14 -27.97 10.36
CA LEU A 10 -2.57 -26.65 10.83
C LEU A 10 -1.41 -25.63 10.85
N LEU A 11 -0.19 -26.06 11.14
CA LEU A 11 1.00 -25.19 11.14
C LEU A 11 1.48 -24.80 9.74
N VAL A 12 1.19 -25.62 8.71
CA VAL A 12 1.57 -25.30 7.32
C VAL A 12 0.66 -24.20 6.73
N ASN A 13 -0.58 -24.05 7.22
CA ASN A 13 -1.52 -23.06 6.69
C ASN A 13 -1.40 -21.65 7.32
N THR A 14 -0.66 -21.48 8.42
CA THR A 14 -0.46 -20.17 9.06
C THR A 14 0.81 -19.44 8.58
N SER A 15 1.62 -20.06 7.70
CA SER A 15 2.96 -19.58 7.34
C SER A 15 3.05 -18.83 5.99
N LEU A 16 1.94 -18.43 5.38
CA LEU A 16 1.96 -17.83 4.02
C LEU A 16 1.59 -16.34 3.95
N CYS A 17 1.53 -15.63 5.07
CA CYS A 17 1.66 -14.17 5.04
C CYS A 17 3.15 -13.79 5.07
N ARG A 18 3.94 -14.31 4.12
CA ARG A 18 5.32 -13.83 3.93
C ARG A 18 5.22 -12.42 3.37
N VAL A 19 5.48 -11.42 4.20
CA VAL A 19 5.90 -10.11 3.73
C VAL A 19 7.20 -10.37 2.97
N ILE A 20 7.12 -10.43 1.64
CA ILE A 20 8.31 -10.62 0.82
C ILE A 20 9.08 -9.31 0.96
N LEU A 21 10.21 -9.34 1.65
CA LEU A 21 11.09 -8.19 1.83
C LEU A 21 12.01 -8.07 0.63
N SER A 22 12.29 -6.86 0.19
CA SER A 22 13.13 -6.62 -0.99
C SER A 22 14.61 -6.55 -0.59
N SER A 23 15.16 -7.64 -0.05
CA SER A 23 16.56 -7.73 0.41
C SER A 23 17.58 -7.44 -0.70
N ASP A 24 17.23 -7.73 -1.95
CA ASP A 24 18.17 -7.73 -3.08
C ASP A 24 18.57 -6.32 -3.55
N CYS A 25 17.79 -5.31 -3.17
CA CYS A 25 18.03 -3.91 -3.52
C CYS A 25 18.79 -3.14 -2.43
N ASN A 26 19.18 -3.75 -1.31
CA ASN A 26 19.77 -3.05 -0.18
C ASN A 26 20.99 -2.18 -0.58
N GLY A 27 20.92 -0.88 -0.31
CA GLY A 27 21.96 0.11 -0.61
C GLY A 27 22.13 0.41 -2.11
N LYS A 28 21.27 -0.13 -2.98
CA LYS A 28 21.36 0.06 -4.43
C LYS A 28 20.36 1.12 -4.90
N SER A 29 20.77 1.85 -5.94
CA SER A 29 19.83 2.65 -6.72
C SER A 29 18.74 1.76 -7.28
N SER A 30 17.48 2.09 -7.00
CA SER A 30 16.32 1.25 -7.28
C SER A 30 15.21 2.10 -7.88
N THR A 31 14.62 1.60 -8.97
CA THR A 31 13.55 2.28 -9.68
C THR A 31 12.23 1.57 -9.41
N VAL A 32 11.19 2.36 -9.15
CA VAL A 32 9.82 1.88 -8.97
C VAL A 32 8.86 2.82 -9.69
N GLY A 33 7.80 2.25 -10.25
CA GLY A 33 6.68 3.02 -10.74
C GLY A 33 5.35 2.38 -10.39
N PHE A 34 4.29 3.18 -10.32
CA PHE A 34 2.94 2.70 -10.16
C PHE A 34 1.96 3.49 -11.02
N GLN A 35 0.85 2.86 -11.35
CA GLN A 35 -0.25 3.46 -12.08
C GLN A 35 -1.62 2.97 -11.59
N GLY A 36 -2.65 3.81 -11.75
CA GLY A 36 -4.02 3.46 -11.44
C GLY A 36 -4.94 4.67 -11.27
N THR A 37 -6.17 4.43 -10.80
CA THR A 37 -7.18 5.48 -10.60
C THR A 37 -7.94 5.28 -9.29
N PHE A 38 -8.52 6.37 -8.78
CA PHE A 38 -9.43 6.32 -7.64
C PHE A 38 -10.82 6.78 -8.06
N LYS A 39 -11.83 6.14 -7.47
CA LYS A 39 -13.23 6.52 -7.61
C LYS A 39 -13.86 6.75 -6.25
N CYS A 40 -14.88 7.60 -6.22
CA CYS A 40 -15.75 7.80 -5.08
C CYS A 40 -17.19 7.79 -5.59
N ASN A 41 -17.99 6.82 -5.16
CA ASN A 41 -19.37 6.63 -5.60
C ASN A 41 -19.46 6.48 -7.13
N GLY A 42 -18.53 5.72 -7.73
CA GLY A 42 -18.50 5.45 -9.18
C GLY A 42 -17.89 6.57 -10.03
N GLN A 43 -17.68 7.76 -9.49
CA GLN A 43 -17.07 8.90 -10.20
C GLN A 43 -15.56 8.97 -9.93
N LEU A 44 -14.78 9.44 -10.90
CA LEU A 44 -13.35 9.69 -10.68
C LEU A 44 -13.15 10.65 -9.51
N HIS A 45 -12.19 10.34 -8.65
CA HIS A 45 -11.91 11.10 -7.45
C HIS A 45 -10.42 11.30 -7.28
N THR A 46 -10.03 12.51 -6.86
CA THR A 46 -8.65 12.83 -6.50
C THR A 46 -8.51 12.77 -4.98
N PRO A 47 -7.79 11.78 -4.43
CA PRO A 47 -7.42 11.77 -3.02
C PRO A 47 -6.76 13.09 -2.59
N TYR A 48 -6.92 13.43 -1.30
CA TYR A 48 -6.32 14.62 -0.70
C TYR A 48 -4.79 14.59 -0.78
N ARG A 49 -4.18 13.42 -0.55
CA ARG A 49 -2.73 13.22 -0.62
C ARG A 49 -2.39 11.80 -1.03
N ILE A 50 -1.41 11.66 -1.92
CA ILE A 50 -0.77 10.37 -2.22
C ILE A 50 0.72 10.49 -1.98
N THR A 51 1.27 9.53 -1.25
CA THR A 51 2.72 9.41 -1.03
C THR A 51 3.20 7.99 -1.32
N LEU A 52 4.43 7.89 -1.77
CA LEU A 52 5.16 6.63 -1.87
C LEU A 52 6.17 6.60 -0.73
N VAL A 53 6.10 5.56 0.09
CA VAL A 53 6.95 5.42 1.28
C VAL A 53 7.59 4.04 1.35
N THR A 54 8.82 3.98 1.87
CA THR A 54 9.42 2.74 2.37
C THR A 54 8.92 2.46 3.77
N ARG A 55 8.78 1.17 4.08
CA ARG A 55 8.49 0.70 5.44
C ARG A 55 9.41 -0.45 5.80
N SER A 56 9.80 -0.50 7.07
CA SER A 56 10.57 -1.60 7.66
C SER A 56 9.69 -2.83 7.87
N GLU A 57 10.30 -3.97 8.21
CA GLU A 57 9.58 -5.23 8.49
C GLU A 57 8.50 -5.08 9.58
N ALA A 58 8.72 -4.19 10.56
CA ALA A 58 7.76 -3.87 11.62
C ALA A 58 6.58 -3.01 11.17
N GLY A 59 6.60 -2.56 9.91
CA GLY A 59 5.59 -1.70 9.29
C GLY A 59 5.71 -0.23 9.64
N VAL A 60 6.84 0.19 10.22
CA VAL A 60 7.15 1.60 10.50
C VAL A 60 7.56 2.28 9.21
N GLU A 61 7.08 3.50 9.00
CA GLU A 61 7.52 4.34 7.89
C GLU A 61 8.95 4.81 8.11
N ASP A 62 9.84 4.47 7.16
CA ASP A 62 11.25 4.82 7.25
C ASP A 62 11.54 6.10 6.43
N GLU A 63 11.07 6.15 5.18
CA GLU A 63 11.34 7.26 4.26
C GLU A 63 10.16 7.53 3.31
N THR A 64 9.91 8.82 3.01
CA THR A 64 9.02 9.23 1.92
C THR A 64 9.81 9.46 0.64
N ILE A 65 9.61 8.60 -0.35
CA ILE A 65 10.29 8.67 -1.66
C ILE A 65 9.54 9.57 -2.64
N GLY A 66 8.21 9.61 -2.55
CA GLY A 66 7.37 10.44 -3.41
C GLY A 66 6.32 11.16 -2.59
N LYS A 67 6.28 12.49 -2.65
CA LYS A 67 5.37 13.32 -1.85
C LYS A 67 4.36 14.05 -2.73
N ASN A 68 3.10 14.03 -2.30
CA ASN A 68 2.01 14.77 -2.95
C ASN A 68 1.88 14.46 -4.44
N ILE A 69 1.95 13.18 -4.79
CA ILE A 69 1.85 12.69 -6.16
C ILE A 69 0.50 13.09 -6.72
N GLN A 70 0.49 13.75 -7.89
CA GLN A 70 -0.71 14.27 -8.54
C GLN A 70 -1.16 13.35 -9.69
N PRO A 71 -2.46 13.27 -9.98
CA PRO A 71 -2.93 12.58 -11.16
C PRO A 71 -2.66 13.43 -12.42
N THR A 72 -2.69 12.76 -13.57
CA THR A 72 -2.78 13.38 -14.89
C THR A 72 -4.11 14.13 -15.07
N SER A 73 -4.24 14.89 -16.16
CA SER A 73 -5.48 15.57 -16.54
C SER A 73 -6.69 14.63 -16.72
N LEU A 74 -6.45 13.34 -16.93
CA LEU A 74 -7.49 12.31 -17.05
C LEU A 74 -7.87 11.67 -15.70
N GLY A 75 -7.30 12.14 -14.59
CA GLY A 75 -7.51 11.56 -13.26
C GLY A 75 -6.75 10.24 -13.03
N GLN A 76 -5.81 9.89 -13.92
CA GLN A 76 -4.97 8.70 -13.79
C GLN A 76 -3.65 9.04 -13.11
N TYR A 77 -3.26 8.23 -12.14
CA TYR A 77 -1.92 8.29 -11.58
C TYR A 77 -0.98 7.47 -12.44
N ASP A 78 0.14 8.07 -12.82
CA ASP A 78 1.29 7.41 -13.45
C ASP A 78 2.54 8.06 -12.86
N PHE A 79 3.19 7.36 -11.94
CA PHE A 79 4.32 7.87 -11.18
C PHE A 79 5.49 6.91 -11.28
N LYS A 80 6.68 7.44 -11.50
CA LYS A 80 7.93 6.69 -11.55
C LYS A 80 9.03 7.47 -10.89
N THR A 81 9.85 6.80 -10.09
CA THR A 81 10.96 7.42 -9.38
C THR A 81 12.08 6.41 -9.15
N THR A 82 13.27 6.95 -8.87
CA THR A 82 14.46 6.21 -8.49
C THR A 82 14.95 6.71 -7.15
N PHE A 83 15.35 5.80 -6.26
CA PHE A 83 15.80 6.10 -4.90
C PHE A 83 16.88 5.12 -4.46
N ILE A 84 17.57 5.41 -3.37
CA ILE A 84 18.50 4.45 -2.74
C ILE A 84 17.72 3.59 -1.77
N ALA A 85 17.66 2.29 -2.04
CA ALA A 85 16.84 1.37 -1.25
C ALA A 85 17.45 1.10 0.15
N PRO A 86 16.67 1.27 1.24
CA PRO A 86 17.12 0.89 2.58
C PRO A 86 17.19 -0.63 2.76
N SER A 87 17.73 -1.09 3.88
CA SER A 87 17.76 -2.52 4.21
C SER A 87 16.37 -3.03 4.60
N ASN A 88 16.02 -4.25 4.16
CA ASN A 88 14.81 -4.98 4.57
C ASN A 88 13.52 -4.14 4.55
N PHE A 89 13.24 -3.54 3.40
CA PHE A 89 12.10 -2.67 3.21
C PHE A 89 11.03 -3.32 2.33
N TYR A 90 9.83 -2.75 2.40
CA TYR A 90 8.81 -2.87 1.37
C TYR A 90 8.26 -1.50 1.00
N LEU A 91 7.66 -1.40 -0.19
CA LEU A 91 7.09 -0.16 -0.69
C LEU A 91 5.59 -0.12 -0.53
N THR A 92 5.09 1.05 -0.20
CA THR A 92 3.65 1.29 -0.05
C THR A 92 3.25 2.64 -0.61
N ILE A 93 2.13 2.64 -1.32
CA ILE A 93 1.42 3.85 -1.71
C ILE A 93 0.48 4.18 -0.56
N THR A 94 0.76 5.26 0.17
CA THR A 94 -0.13 5.78 1.22
C THR A 94 -1.10 6.78 0.58
N VAL A 95 -2.39 6.56 0.81
CA VAL A 95 -3.46 7.35 0.21
C VAL A 95 -4.30 7.96 1.32
N GLU A 96 -4.47 9.27 1.25
CA GLU A 96 -5.33 10.04 2.13
C GLU A 96 -6.49 10.62 1.34
N HIS A 97 -7.72 10.38 1.77
CA HIS A 97 -8.90 10.86 1.07
C HIS A 97 -10.02 11.29 2.01
N ARG A 98 -11.01 11.99 1.43
CA ARG A 98 -12.20 12.46 2.13
C ARG A 98 -13.51 11.97 1.50
N CYS A 99 -13.43 11.01 0.58
CA CYS A 99 -14.61 10.35 0.03
C CYS A 99 -15.54 9.83 1.14
N ASN A 100 -16.79 10.29 1.14
CA ASN A 100 -17.83 9.95 2.13
C ASN A 100 -17.37 10.10 3.59
N ILE A 101 -16.53 11.09 3.87
CA ILE A 101 -16.10 11.37 5.23
C ILE A 101 -17.30 11.73 6.10
N LEU A 102 -17.40 11.07 7.26
CA LEU A 102 -18.46 11.36 8.22
C LEU A 102 -18.31 12.79 8.74
N GLN A 103 -19.42 13.49 8.94
CA GLN A 103 -19.42 14.91 9.32
C GLN A 103 -18.62 15.18 10.61
N HIS A 104 -18.68 14.29 11.60
CA HIS A 104 -17.92 14.38 12.85
C HIS A 104 -16.41 14.10 12.69
N ARG A 105 -15.96 13.65 11.51
CA ARG A 105 -14.55 13.44 11.15
C ARG A 105 -14.06 14.37 10.05
N SER A 106 -14.81 15.41 9.68
CA SER A 106 -14.54 16.27 8.53
C SER A 106 -13.10 16.83 8.45
N GLY A 107 -12.41 16.98 9.60
CA GLY A 107 -11.01 17.42 9.67
C GLY A 107 -9.95 16.32 9.45
N ILE A 108 -10.28 15.03 9.60
CA ILE A 108 -9.31 13.93 9.63
C ILE A 108 -9.51 13.02 8.41
N PRO A 109 -8.63 13.07 7.39
CA PRO A 109 -8.78 12.23 6.20
C PRO A 109 -8.66 10.74 6.54
N TYR A 110 -9.29 9.92 5.71
CA TYR A 110 -9.14 8.47 5.74
C TYR A 110 -7.82 8.09 5.11
N VAL A 111 -7.08 7.20 5.77
CA VAL A 111 -5.74 6.76 5.34
C VAL A 111 -5.75 5.26 5.13
N PHE A 112 -5.21 4.81 4.00
CA PHE A 112 -4.92 3.41 3.75
C PHE A 112 -3.63 3.28 2.95
N SER A 113 -3.13 2.05 2.83
CA SER A 113 -1.90 1.76 2.10
C SER A 113 -2.12 0.64 1.08
N ILE A 114 -1.49 0.80 -0.08
CA ILE A 114 -1.43 -0.22 -1.13
C ILE A 114 0.02 -0.71 -1.20
N PRO A 115 0.32 -1.97 -0.85
CA PRO A 115 1.67 -2.51 -1.00
C PRO A 115 2.02 -2.64 -2.48
N ILE A 116 3.25 -2.25 -2.84
CA ILE A 116 3.83 -2.50 -4.15
C ILE A 116 4.59 -3.84 -4.08
N PRO A 117 4.25 -4.83 -4.92
CA PRO A 117 4.96 -6.10 -4.93
C PRO A 117 6.42 -5.94 -5.38
N ASN A 118 7.33 -6.71 -4.78
CA ASN A 118 8.78 -6.57 -5.02
C ASN A 118 9.21 -6.79 -6.47
N ASN A 119 8.46 -7.55 -7.26
CA ASN A 119 8.75 -7.77 -8.67
C ASN A 119 8.57 -6.49 -9.54
N TYR A 120 8.05 -5.41 -8.97
CA TYR A 120 7.98 -4.07 -9.58
C TYR A 120 9.03 -3.10 -9.02
N ILE A 121 9.97 -3.61 -8.20
CA ILE A 121 11.10 -2.86 -7.68
C ILE A 121 12.34 -3.31 -8.43
N TYR A 122 12.89 -2.43 -9.26
CA TYR A 122 14.00 -2.76 -10.14
C TYR A 122 15.29 -2.25 -9.53
N CYS A 123 16.09 -3.15 -8.96
CA CYS A 123 17.41 -2.81 -8.43
C CYS A 123 18.38 -2.42 -9.58
N ASN A 124 19.38 -1.61 -9.26
CA ASN A 124 20.40 -1.06 -10.17
C ASN A 124 19.92 0.06 -11.11
N GLY A 125 18.84 0.76 -10.76
CA GLY A 125 18.33 1.92 -11.52
C GLY A 125 17.75 1.57 -12.90
N ASN A 126 17.60 0.29 -13.20
CA ASN A 126 16.99 -0.16 -14.44
C ASN A 126 15.49 0.12 -14.41
N SER A 127 14.99 0.62 -15.54
CA SER A 127 13.59 0.95 -15.71
C SER A 127 12.81 -0.31 -16.14
N GLY A 128 11.87 -0.78 -15.33
CA GLY A 128 10.89 -1.79 -15.74
C GLY A 128 9.45 -1.28 -15.76
N SER A 129 8.49 -2.20 -15.79
CA SER A 129 7.05 -1.90 -15.86
C SER A 129 6.52 -1.31 -14.55
N SER A 130 5.64 -0.32 -14.63
CA SER A 130 4.95 0.22 -13.45
C SER A 130 3.93 -0.76 -12.90
N TYR A 131 3.85 -0.86 -11.57
CA TYR A 131 2.82 -1.63 -10.88
C TYR A 131 1.44 -1.00 -11.12
N ASN A 132 0.53 -1.75 -11.76
CA ASN A 132 -0.85 -1.29 -11.97
C ASN A 132 -1.75 -1.76 -10.84
N PHE A 133 -2.18 -0.85 -9.96
CA PHE A 133 -3.11 -1.19 -8.88
C PHE A 133 -4.59 -1.15 -9.32
N GLY A 134 -4.85 -0.81 -10.58
CA GLY A 134 -6.18 -0.71 -11.18
C GLY A 134 -6.98 0.49 -10.66
N THR A 135 -8.31 0.36 -10.71
CA THR A 135 -9.22 1.35 -10.13
C THR A 135 -9.60 0.95 -8.70
N LYS A 136 -9.42 1.87 -7.74
CA LYS A 136 -9.88 1.68 -6.35
C LYS A 136 -11.08 2.55 -6.04
N GLU A 137 -12.16 1.92 -5.58
CA GLU A 137 -13.37 2.59 -5.12
C GLU A 137 -13.24 2.91 -3.62
N LEU A 138 -13.06 4.19 -3.31
CA LEU A 138 -12.73 4.68 -1.98
C LEU A 138 -13.88 4.59 -0.97
N ASN A 139 -15.11 4.40 -1.45
CA ASN A 139 -16.25 4.23 -0.56
C ASN A 139 -16.35 2.81 0.03
N GLY A 140 -15.50 1.86 -0.37
CA GLY A 140 -15.48 0.48 0.11
C GLY A 140 -14.95 0.31 1.53
N GLY A 141 -15.40 -0.73 2.24
CA GLY A 141 -15.11 -0.95 3.66
C GLY A 141 -13.63 -1.13 4.04
N TYR A 142 -12.76 -1.50 3.09
CA TYR A 142 -11.31 -1.59 3.31
C TYR A 142 -10.59 -0.23 3.24
N TYR A 143 -11.22 0.77 2.60
CA TYR A 143 -10.64 2.09 2.33
C TYR A 143 -11.23 3.17 3.24
N ARG A 144 -12.33 2.87 3.94
CA ARG A 144 -12.75 3.62 5.11
C ARG A 144 -11.97 3.12 6.33
N PRO A 145 -11.53 3.98 7.26
CA PRO A 145 -11.10 3.50 8.56
C PRO A 145 -12.27 2.73 9.16
N ARG A 146 -12.02 1.48 9.52
CA ARG A 146 -12.97 0.75 10.38
C ARG A 146 -13.25 1.65 11.58
N ALA A 147 -14.52 1.80 11.92
CA ALA A 147 -14.89 2.37 13.20
C ALA A 147 -14.29 1.44 14.27
N SER A 148 -13.09 1.73 14.75
CA SER A 148 -12.34 0.95 15.74
C SER A 148 -12.99 1.00 17.13
N HIS A 149 -14.27 1.33 17.22
CA HIS A 149 -15.13 1.21 18.40
C HIS A 149 -16.32 0.27 18.18
N MET A 150 -16.42 -0.39 17.02
CA MET A 150 -17.42 -1.41 16.73
C MET A 150 -16.73 -2.64 16.14
N GLY A 151 -15.84 -3.27 16.91
CA GLY A 151 -15.51 -4.68 16.68
C GLY A 151 -16.65 -5.57 17.20
N PRO A 152 -16.70 -6.87 16.83
CA PRO A 152 -17.51 -7.85 17.55
C PRO A 152 -17.02 -8.08 18.99
N PHE A 153 -15.85 -7.56 19.33
CA PHE A 153 -15.30 -7.49 20.68
C PHE A 153 -14.96 -6.04 21.00
N GLY A 154 -15.99 -5.23 21.27
CA GLY A 154 -15.81 -3.96 21.96
C GLY A 154 -15.26 -4.22 23.37
N LYS A 155 -14.27 -3.43 23.78
CA LYS A 155 -14.06 -3.17 25.21
C LYS A 155 -15.06 -2.11 25.64
#